data_AF-A0AAW0UW17-F1
#
_entry.id   AF-A0AAW0UW17-F1
#
_cell.length_a   1.000
_cell.length_b   1.000
_cell.length_c   1.000
_cell.angle_alpha   90.00
_cell.angle_beta   90.00
_cell.angle_gamma   90.00
#
_symmetry.space_group_name_H-M   'P 1'
#
loop_
_entity.id
_entity.type
_entity.pdbx_description
1 polymer ?
#
loop_
_entity_poly.entity_id
_entity_poly.type
_entity_poly.pdbx_seq_one_letter_code
_entity_poly.pdbx_strand_id
1 'polypeptide(L)'
;MTTHTVLLLALAAAAAAAPYGGTTQRCSTECPLAAAKLSFTPGKTYSYTYTGKSNVQLKGVDGGIVETQWEKQVLLTVLGPCDVAISFKGSKVDGKTGLPGSDKLERYPLVVAMTDGRVQRVCSHPDDDTWAINMKKGVVSALQISLPSLSISNSGLNFTETDVLGTCPTYYEVQAEGAKVLVKKEKNHRLCQEHYPTPDEINLPHLMGPLPIQESRSSCRQEIDSGIISSVVCEDKKVIRPSYGIYKYHLPHWSGRAGAQEPRYDYETAKKDPSLVPELEQTLRYLCEITTDGVEAHAAAQLSKAVHLMRLIP
;
A
#
# COMPACT_ATOMS: atom_id res chain seq x y z
N MET A 1 -11.51 -3.64 -14.12
CA MET A 1 -11.03 -2.28 -13.83
C MET A 1 -11.02 -2.14 -12.33
N THR A 2 -9.88 -1.81 -11.74
CA THR A 2 -9.79 -1.48 -10.32
C THR A 2 -9.50 0.00 -10.18
N THR A 3 -10.24 0.65 -9.28
CA THR A 3 -10.00 2.05 -8.91
C THR A 3 -9.94 2.14 -7.41
N HIS A 4 -8.88 2.75 -6.89
CA HIS A 4 -8.72 3.04 -5.48
C HIS A 4 -8.67 4.54 -5.29
N THR A 5 -9.49 5.07 -4.39
CA THR A 5 -9.38 6.46 -3.94
C THR A 5 -8.97 6.46 -2.48
N VAL A 6 -7.94 7.24 -2.17
CA VAL A 6 -7.43 7.43 -0.82
C VAL A 6 -7.53 8.91 -0.51
N LEU A 7 -8.08 9.25 0.65
CA LEU A 7 -8.23 10.61 1.11
C LEU A 7 -7.74 10.72 2.55
N LEU A 8 -6.72 11.54 2.75
CA LEU A 8 -6.23 12.00 4.05
C LEU A 8 -6.68 13.44 4.25
N LEU A 9 -7.50 13.72 5.26
CA LEU A 9 -7.79 15.09 5.71
C LEU A 9 -7.14 15.34 7.06
N ALA A 10 -6.37 16.40 7.20
CA ALA A 10 -5.93 16.88 8.50
C ALA A 10 -7.13 17.45 9.27
N LEU A 11 -7.41 16.89 10.44
CA LEU A 11 -8.15 17.58 11.48
C LEU A 11 -7.09 18.18 12.40
N ALA A 12 -6.84 19.48 12.26
CA ALA A 12 -5.85 20.19 13.06
C ALA A 12 -6.34 20.36 14.52
N ALA A 13 -6.38 19.26 15.27
CA ALA A 13 -6.36 19.30 16.72
C ALA A 13 -4.90 19.06 17.13
N ALA A 14 -4.19 20.12 17.49
CA ALA A 14 -2.88 20.03 18.12
C ALA A 14 -3.06 19.49 19.55
N ALA A 15 -3.33 18.20 19.68
CA ALA A 15 -3.34 17.54 20.97
C ALA A 15 -1.90 17.18 21.33
N ALA A 16 -1.46 17.56 22.53
CA ALA A 16 -0.28 16.99 23.15
C ALA A 16 -0.59 15.52 23.49
N ALA A 17 -0.50 14.63 22.48
CA ALA A 17 -0.45 13.21 22.75
C ALA A 17 0.80 12.96 23.59
N ALA A 18 0.68 12.12 24.64
CA ALA A 18 1.82 11.72 25.44
C ALA A 18 2.95 11.28 24.50
N PRO A 19 4.16 11.85 24.63
CA PRO A 19 5.26 11.47 23.78
C PRO A 19 5.38 9.95 23.84
N TYR A 20 5.58 9.31 22.70
CA TYR A 20 6.02 7.92 22.74
C TYR A 20 7.19 7.87 23.73
N GLY A 21 7.08 7.02 24.76
CA GLY A 21 8.09 6.94 25.81
C GLY A 21 9.50 6.81 25.22
N GLY A 22 10.53 7.10 26.01
CA GLY A 22 11.94 7.07 25.58
C GLY A 22 12.46 5.74 24.99
N THR A 23 11.59 4.77 24.74
CA THR A 23 11.81 3.45 24.15
C THR A 23 11.57 3.39 22.63
N THR A 24 11.00 4.43 21.99
CA THR A 24 10.80 4.44 20.53
C THR A 24 12.12 4.67 19.82
N GLN A 25 12.65 3.64 19.18
CA GLN A 25 13.94 3.69 18.51
C GLN A 25 13.88 4.62 17.29
N ARG A 26 14.88 5.48 17.14
CA ARG A 26 15.05 6.30 15.94
C ARG A 26 15.33 5.41 14.73
N CYS A 27 14.85 5.82 13.56
CA CYS A 27 15.10 5.10 12.33
C CYS A 27 16.24 5.73 11.52
N SER A 28 16.41 7.05 11.61
CA SER A 28 17.48 7.78 10.94
C SER A 28 18.86 7.37 11.48
N THR A 29 19.79 7.07 10.56
CA THR A 29 21.21 6.87 10.85
C THR A 29 21.99 8.18 10.69
N GLU A 30 21.54 9.01 9.75
CA GLU A 30 22.07 10.33 9.45
C GLU A 30 20.90 11.31 9.32
N CYS A 31 21.10 12.55 9.76
CA CYS A 31 20.11 13.60 9.64
C CYS A 31 20.80 14.88 9.17
N PRO A 32 20.95 15.08 7.85
CA PRO A 32 21.50 16.31 7.34
C PRO A 32 20.49 17.43 7.62
N LEU A 33 20.90 18.43 8.40
CA LEU A 33 20.12 19.62 8.72
C LEU A 33 20.10 20.57 7.52
N ALA A 34 19.50 20.15 6.42
CA ALA A 34 19.15 21.03 5.31
C ALA A 34 17.85 21.79 5.64
N ALA A 35 17.58 22.88 4.92
CA ALA A 35 16.29 23.56 5.01
C ALA A 35 15.17 22.58 4.65
N ALA A 36 14.23 22.38 5.57
CA ALA A 36 13.09 21.49 5.36
C ALA A 36 11.98 22.23 4.59
N LYS A 37 11.51 21.64 3.49
CA LYS A 37 10.37 22.18 2.71
C LYS A 37 9.03 22.02 3.41
N LEU A 38 8.95 21.15 4.42
CA LEU A 38 7.79 20.96 5.27
C LEU A 38 8.09 21.45 6.69
N SER A 39 7.13 22.11 7.31
CA SER A 39 7.29 22.82 8.59
C SER A 39 6.75 22.04 9.80
N PHE A 40 6.83 20.71 9.74
CA PHE A 40 6.46 19.83 10.84
C PHE A 40 7.31 20.11 12.09
N THR A 41 6.67 20.29 13.25
CA THR A 41 7.37 20.62 14.50
C THR A 41 7.73 19.36 15.28
N PRO A 42 9.01 19.14 15.64
CA PRO A 42 9.41 18.06 16.55
C PRO A 42 8.61 18.06 17.85
N GLY A 43 8.23 16.87 18.32
CA GLY A 43 7.40 16.67 19.51
C GLY A 43 5.89 16.87 19.29
N LYS A 44 5.45 17.33 18.11
CA LYS A 44 4.02 17.45 17.79
C LYS A 44 3.47 16.22 17.10
N THR A 45 2.17 15.99 17.33
CA THR A 45 1.37 14.97 16.65
C THR A 45 0.32 15.65 15.78
N TYR A 46 0.24 15.24 14.52
CA TYR A 46 -0.71 15.69 13.52
C TYR A 46 -1.69 14.56 13.23
N SER A 47 -2.99 14.85 13.34
CA SER A 47 -4.06 13.87 13.16
C SER A 47 -4.69 14.00 11.78
N TYR A 48 -4.76 12.89 11.06
CA TYR A 48 -5.40 12.78 9.76
C TYR A 48 -6.53 11.76 9.79
N THR A 49 -7.66 12.08 9.16
CA THR A 49 -8.69 11.10 8.82
C THR A 49 -8.29 10.45 7.51
N TYR A 50 -8.02 9.13 7.55
CA TYR A 50 -7.69 8.30 6.42
C TYR A 50 -8.91 7.53 5.96
N THR A 51 -9.41 7.85 4.77
CA THR A 51 -10.50 7.14 4.11
C THR A 51 -9.99 6.49 2.84
N GLY A 52 -10.48 5.29 2.55
CA GLY A 52 -10.18 4.60 1.30
C GLY A 52 -11.42 3.94 0.73
N LYS A 53 -11.55 4.02 -0.60
CA LYS A 53 -12.58 3.30 -1.36
C LYS A 53 -11.91 2.53 -2.49
N SER A 54 -12.22 1.26 -2.60
CA SER A 54 -11.80 0.38 -3.68
C SER A 54 -13.02 -0.12 -4.43
N ASN A 55 -12.99 -0.02 -5.76
CA ASN A 55 -13.97 -0.64 -6.64
C ASN A 55 -13.22 -1.57 -7.60
N VAL A 56 -13.62 -2.83 -7.64
CA VAL A 56 -13.14 -3.85 -8.57
C VAL A 56 -14.30 -4.28 -9.46
N GLN A 57 -14.17 -4.03 -10.75
CA GLN A 57 -15.21 -4.37 -11.74
C GLN A 57 -14.69 -5.36 -12.78
N LEU A 58 -15.42 -6.47 -12.96
CA LEU A 58 -15.35 -7.34 -14.12
C LEU A 58 -16.34 -6.82 -15.18
N LYS A 59 -15.81 -6.28 -16.27
CA LYS A 59 -16.63 -5.69 -17.32
C LYS A 59 -17.41 -6.79 -18.05
N GLY A 60 -18.72 -6.62 -18.19
CA GLY A 60 -19.60 -7.55 -18.92
C GLY A 60 -20.08 -8.75 -18.11
N VAL A 61 -19.87 -8.74 -16.78
CA VAL A 61 -20.36 -9.77 -15.87
C VAL A 61 -21.34 -9.13 -14.89
N ASP A 62 -22.59 -9.59 -14.89
CA ASP A 62 -23.59 -9.16 -13.91
C ASP A 62 -23.16 -9.56 -12.49
N GLY A 63 -23.26 -8.63 -11.54
CA GLY A 63 -22.74 -8.82 -10.18
C GLY A 63 -21.20 -8.84 -10.08
N GLY A 64 -20.46 -8.57 -11.16
CA GLY A 64 -19.01 -8.54 -11.19
C GLY A 64 -18.37 -7.29 -10.54
N ILE A 65 -19.06 -6.62 -9.62
CA ILE A 65 -18.57 -5.42 -8.94
C ILE A 65 -18.37 -5.74 -7.46
N VAL A 66 -17.16 -5.50 -6.97
CA VAL A 66 -16.82 -5.59 -5.55
C VAL A 66 -16.38 -4.21 -5.09
N GLU A 67 -17.07 -3.68 -4.08
CA GLU A 67 -16.72 -2.41 -3.46
C GLU A 67 -16.28 -2.62 -2.02
N THR A 68 -15.23 -1.91 -1.61
CA THR A 68 -14.72 -1.93 -0.25
C THR A 68 -14.43 -0.50 0.18
N GLN A 69 -14.86 -0.12 1.38
CA GLN A 69 -14.61 1.19 1.95
C GLN A 69 -14.10 1.03 3.38
N TRP A 70 -13.14 1.86 3.77
CA TRP A 70 -12.62 1.92 5.12
C TRP A 70 -12.34 3.35 5.55
N GLU A 71 -12.35 3.57 6.86
CA GLU A 71 -12.00 4.83 7.50
C GLU A 71 -11.26 4.55 8.81
N LYS A 72 -10.17 5.27 9.05
CA LYS A 72 -9.37 5.23 10.28
C LYS A 72 -8.73 6.59 10.56
N GLN A 73 -8.33 6.82 11.81
CA GLN A 73 -7.47 7.95 12.15
C GLN A 73 -6.00 7.54 12.00
N VAL A 74 -5.19 8.40 11.39
CA VAL A 74 -3.75 8.27 11.34
C VAL A 74 -3.12 9.40 12.14
N LEU A 75 -2.18 9.06 13.01
CA LEU A 75 -1.37 9.98 13.77
C LEU A 75 0.04 10.01 13.20
N LEU A 76 0.45 11.20 12.75
CA LEU A 76 1.82 11.51 12.35
C LEU A 76 2.51 12.22 13.51
N THR A 77 3.48 11.57 14.15
CA THR A 77 4.21 12.13 15.28
C THR A 77 5.65 12.41 14.90
N VAL A 78 6.08 13.66 15.03
CA VAL A 78 7.43 14.08 14.67
C VAL A 78 8.36 13.79 15.85
N LEU A 79 9.18 12.75 15.76
CA LEU A 79 10.10 12.36 16.83
C LEU A 79 11.36 13.24 16.85
N GLY A 80 11.75 13.73 15.69
CA GLY A 80 12.92 14.59 15.51
C GLY A 80 12.93 15.22 14.11
N PRO A 81 14.00 15.94 13.75
CA PRO A 81 14.10 16.61 12.45
C PRO A 81 14.04 15.65 11.25
N CYS A 82 14.46 14.40 11.41
CA CYS A 82 14.46 13.39 10.34
C CYS A 82 13.67 12.11 10.68
N ASP A 83 12.96 12.06 11.81
CA ASP A 83 12.25 10.85 12.26
C ASP A 83 10.78 11.17 12.50
N VAL A 84 9.90 10.41 11.85
CA VAL A 84 8.45 10.53 11.98
C VAL A 84 7.86 9.15 12.29
N ALA A 85 6.96 9.08 13.27
CA ALA A 85 6.20 7.87 13.58
C ALA A 85 4.78 7.97 13.02
N ILE A 86 4.35 6.94 12.30
CA ILE A 86 2.99 6.77 11.78
C ILE A 86 2.29 5.68 12.59
N SER A 87 1.15 6.04 13.16
CA SER A 87 0.29 5.09 13.90
C SER A 87 -1.15 5.24 13.47
N PHE A 88 -1.85 4.12 13.39
CA PHE A 88 -3.30 4.13 13.24
C PHE A 88 -3.95 4.20 14.63
N LYS A 89 -5.08 4.88 14.72
CA LYS A 89 -5.98 4.83 15.87
C LYS A 89 -7.41 4.64 15.41
N GLY A 90 -8.17 3.90 16.19
CA GLY A 90 -9.58 3.66 15.91
C GLY A 90 -10.43 4.92 16.03
N SER A 91 -11.28 5.13 15.01
CA SER A 91 -12.60 5.74 15.16
C SER A 91 -13.66 4.71 14.74
N LYS A 92 -14.77 4.65 15.49
CA LYS A 92 -15.93 3.78 15.22
C LYS A 92 -16.77 4.36 14.06
N VAL A 93 -17.08 3.58 13.02
CA VAL A 93 -18.31 2.79 12.77
C VAL A 93 -19.48 3.61 12.24
N ASP A 94 -19.77 3.39 10.95
CA ASP A 94 -21.11 3.47 10.37
C ASP A 94 -21.57 2.04 10.02
N GLY A 95 -21.85 1.25 11.06
CA GLY A 95 -22.40 -0.12 11.01
C GLY A 95 -21.59 -1.22 10.32
N LYS A 96 -20.47 -0.92 9.65
CA LYS A 96 -19.69 -1.89 8.87
C LYS A 96 -18.42 -2.29 9.61
N THR A 97 -18.19 -3.60 9.69
CA THR A 97 -16.98 -4.25 10.20
C THR A 97 -15.73 -3.46 9.80
N GLY A 98 -14.94 -3.04 10.80
CA GLY A 98 -13.62 -2.47 10.54
C GLY A 98 -12.76 -3.45 9.73
N LEU A 99 -11.68 -2.93 9.12
CA LEU A 99 -10.68 -3.77 8.45
C LEU A 99 -10.33 -4.99 9.34
N PRO A 100 -10.44 -6.24 8.85
CA PRO A 100 -10.02 -7.42 9.59
C PRO A 100 -8.58 -7.24 10.08
N GLY A 101 -8.33 -7.50 11.36
CA GLY A 101 -7.01 -7.25 11.97
C GLY A 101 -6.73 -5.80 12.37
N SER A 102 -7.76 -4.95 12.53
CA SER A 102 -7.54 -3.56 12.95
C SER A 102 -6.75 -3.41 14.27
N ASP A 103 -6.84 -4.39 15.16
CA ASP A 103 -6.03 -4.51 16.38
C ASP A 103 -4.53 -4.60 16.05
N LYS A 104 -4.17 -5.39 15.04
CA LYS A 104 -2.80 -5.52 14.54
C LYS A 104 -2.30 -4.23 13.89
N LEU A 105 -3.16 -3.54 13.13
CA LEU A 105 -2.82 -2.26 12.49
C LEU A 105 -2.48 -1.16 13.50
N GLU A 106 -3.14 -1.16 14.65
CA GLU A 106 -2.99 -0.16 15.72
C GLU A 106 -1.89 -0.54 16.74
N ARG A 107 -1.36 -1.77 16.67
CA ARG A 107 -0.48 -2.33 17.70
C ARG A 107 0.88 -1.66 17.81
N TYR A 108 1.53 -1.39 16.68
CA TYR A 108 2.89 -0.84 16.64
C TYR A 108 2.97 0.38 15.71
N PRO A 109 3.76 1.42 16.06
CA PRO A 109 4.06 2.51 15.14
C PRO A 109 5.02 2.05 14.03
N LEU A 110 4.92 2.65 12.85
CA LEU A 110 5.98 2.61 11.84
C LEU A 110 6.83 3.87 11.97
N VAL A 111 8.13 3.73 12.25
CA VAL A 111 9.06 4.86 12.30
C VAL A 111 9.71 5.02 10.93
N VAL A 112 9.75 6.24 10.42
CA VAL A 112 10.22 6.59 9.08
C VAL A 112 11.34 7.59 9.21
N ALA A 113 12.49 7.29 8.62
CA ALA A 113 13.52 8.29 8.41
C ALA A 113 13.17 9.09 7.15
N MET A 114 12.89 10.37 7.33
CA MET A 114 12.47 11.27 6.28
C MET A 114 13.36 12.52 6.28
N THR A 115 13.99 12.79 5.15
CA THR A 115 14.84 13.97 4.97
C THR A 115 14.19 14.83 3.92
N ASP A 116 13.84 16.06 4.31
CA ASP A 116 13.19 17.03 3.44
C ASP A 116 12.02 16.40 2.66
N GLY A 117 11.04 15.80 3.35
CA GLY A 117 9.87 15.16 2.72
C GLY A 117 10.14 13.89 1.87
N ARG A 118 11.40 13.49 1.69
CA ARG A 118 11.80 12.25 1.00
C ARG A 118 12.07 11.15 2.00
N VAL A 119 11.47 9.98 1.80
CA VAL A 119 11.70 8.81 2.64
C VAL A 119 13.04 8.19 2.30
N GLN A 120 13.86 7.94 3.31
CA GLN A 120 15.16 7.27 3.17
C GLN A 120 15.04 5.79 3.55
N ARG A 121 14.35 5.50 4.65
CA ARG A 121 14.21 4.15 5.22
C ARG A 121 13.02 4.08 6.17
N VAL A 122 12.56 2.86 6.42
CA VAL A 122 11.47 2.57 7.37
C VAL A 122 11.91 1.53 8.40
N CYS A 123 11.41 1.69 9.61
CA CYS A 123 11.72 0.84 10.75
C CYS A 123 10.42 0.41 11.41
N SER A 124 10.13 -0.89 11.31
CA SER A 124 8.97 -1.55 11.90
C SER A 124 9.37 -2.33 13.15
N HIS A 125 8.40 -2.61 14.00
CA HIS A 125 8.60 -3.53 15.12
C HIS A 125 8.71 -4.97 14.60
N PRO A 126 9.59 -5.83 15.13
CA PRO A 126 9.78 -7.20 14.63
C PRO A 126 8.52 -8.07 14.71
N ASP A 127 7.63 -7.80 15.67
CA ASP A 127 6.36 -8.50 15.86
C ASP A 127 5.15 -7.83 15.15
N ASP A 128 5.39 -6.81 14.31
CA ASP A 128 4.32 -6.16 13.55
C ASP A 128 3.98 -6.99 12.30
N ASP A 129 2.68 -7.13 12.01
CA ASP A 129 2.24 -7.90 10.86
C ASP A 129 2.61 -7.18 9.56
N THR A 130 3.13 -7.90 8.56
CA THR A 130 3.60 -7.30 7.31
C THR A 130 2.51 -6.53 6.56
N TRP A 131 1.27 -7.02 6.55
CA TRP A 131 0.16 -6.27 5.94
C TRP A 131 -0.09 -4.92 6.65
N ALA A 132 0.05 -4.87 7.98
CA ALA A 132 -0.12 -3.66 8.78
C ALA A 132 1.03 -2.67 8.53
N ILE A 133 2.26 -3.18 8.43
CA ILE A 133 3.42 -2.41 8.00
C ILE A 133 3.16 -1.79 6.61
N ASN A 134 2.70 -2.58 5.64
CA ASN A 134 2.45 -2.10 4.28
C ASN A 134 1.34 -1.05 4.21
N MET A 135 0.28 -1.17 5.03
CA MET A 135 -0.74 -0.13 5.17
C MET A 135 -0.13 1.18 5.68
N LYS A 136 0.77 1.12 6.67
CA LYS A 136 1.50 2.30 7.17
C LYS A 136 2.45 2.86 6.10
N LYS A 137 3.18 2.02 5.37
CA LYS A 137 4.02 2.46 4.23
C LYS A 137 3.19 3.12 3.13
N GLY A 138 1.95 2.68 2.89
CA GLY A 138 1.03 3.30 1.94
C GLY A 138 0.66 4.74 2.32
N VAL A 139 0.43 5.01 3.61
CA VAL A 139 0.23 6.39 4.10
C VAL A 139 1.49 7.23 3.93
N VAL A 140 2.65 6.66 4.23
CA VAL A 140 3.95 7.33 4.05
C VAL A 140 4.20 7.69 2.58
N SER A 141 3.91 6.77 1.66
CA SER A 141 3.95 7.00 0.20
C SER A 141 3.05 8.17 -0.22
N ALA A 142 1.82 8.24 0.33
CA ALA A 142 0.89 9.33 0.04
C ALA A 142 1.40 10.69 0.55
N LEU A 143 2.13 10.73 1.67
CA LEU A 143 2.67 11.96 2.26
C LEU A 143 4.03 12.37 1.67
N GLN A 144 4.77 11.44 1.09
CA GLN A 144 6.09 11.69 0.52
C GLN A 144 6.03 12.69 -0.65
N ILE A 145 7.00 13.62 -0.67
CA ILE A 145 7.23 14.57 -1.75
C ILE A 145 8.71 14.53 -2.06
N SER A 146 9.11 14.09 -3.25
CA SER A 146 10.53 13.95 -3.61
C SER A 146 11.14 15.19 -4.28
N LEU A 147 10.35 16.26 -4.49
CA LEU A 147 10.81 17.53 -5.05
C LEU A 147 11.88 18.21 -4.18
N PRO A 148 12.95 18.80 -4.72
CA PRO A 148 13.95 19.52 -3.93
C PRO A 148 13.41 20.77 -3.22
N SER A 149 12.37 21.39 -3.77
CA SER A 149 11.65 22.49 -3.12
C SER A 149 10.22 22.58 -3.65
N LEU A 150 9.33 23.22 -2.88
CA LEU A 150 7.92 23.45 -3.26
C LEU A 150 7.75 24.68 -4.17
N SER A 151 8.77 25.02 -4.95
CA SER A 151 8.76 26.14 -5.90
C SER A 151 8.09 25.73 -7.22
N ILE A 152 7.40 26.68 -7.84
CA ILE A 152 6.84 26.54 -9.19
C ILE A 152 7.93 26.20 -10.23
N SER A 153 9.19 26.56 -9.96
CA SER A 153 10.33 26.20 -10.82
C SER A 153 10.57 24.70 -10.95
N ASN A 154 10.07 23.88 -10.01
CA ASN A 154 10.14 22.42 -10.07
C ASN A 154 8.89 21.78 -10.70
N SER A 155 7.92 22.59 -11.14
CA SER A 155 6.71 22.12 -11.81
C SER A 155 7.03 21.61 -13.21
N GLY A 156 6.36 20.54 -13.64
CA GLY A 156 6.55 19.91 -14.93
C GLY A 156 7.77 18.98 -15.01
N LEU A 157 8.38 18.62 -13.88
CA LEU A 157 9.56 17.78 -13.82
C LEU A 157 9.26 16.37 -13.32
N ASN A 158 10.10 15.42 -13.74
CA ASN A 158 10.09 14.05 -13.23
C ASN A 158 11.19 13.88 -12.18
N PHE A 159 10.83 13.30 -11.04
CA PHE A 159 11.77 12.91 -9.99
C PHE A 159 11.58 11.44 -9.61
N THR A 160 12.68 10.77 -9.30
CA THR A 160 12.64 9.36 -8.88
C THR A 160 12.19 9.25 -7.42
N GLU A 161 11.11 8.50 -7.21
CA GLU A 161 10.51 8.24 -5.90
C GLU A 161 10.51 6.75 -5.61
N THR A 162 11.04 6.34 -4.45
CA THR A 162 10.94 4.96 -3.96
C THR A 162 9.89 4.91 -2.87
N ASP A 163 8.86 4.08 -3.06
CA ASP A 163 7.77 3.89 -2.12
C ASP A 163 7.16 2.48 -2.26
N VAL A 164 5.94 2.26 -1.76
CA VAL A 164 5.25 0.96 -1.82
C VAL A 164 5.09 0.39 -3.23
N LEU A 165 5.08 1.24 -4.27
CA LEU A 165 4.98 0.81 -5.67
C LEU A 165 6.35 0.43 -6.27
N GLY A 166 7.44 0.58 -5.53
CA GLY A 166 8.80 0.40 -6.03
C GLY A 166 9.49 1.75 -6.31
N THR A 167 10.45 1.75 -7.23
CA THR A 167 11.20 2.94 -7.63
C THR A 167 10.66 3.49 -8.94
N CYS A 168 9.91 4.59 -8.88
CA CYS A 168 9.13 5.11 -10.00
C CYS A 168 9.59 6.51 -10.42
N PRO A 169 9.69 6.80 -11.74
CA PRO A 169 9.68 8.18 -12.20
C PRO A 169 8.31 8.80 -11.88
N THR A 170 8.33 9.90 -11.13
CA THR A 170 7.13 10.59 -10.65
C THR A 170 7.09 11.99 -11.23
N TYR A 171 6.04 12.29 -11.99
CA TYR A 171 5.80 13.61 -12.55
C TYR A 171 5.17 14.51 -11.52
N TYR A 172 5.64 15.74 -11.41
CA TYR A 172 5.17 16.72 -10.43
C TYR A 172 4.68 18.00 -11.11
N GLU A 173 3.51 18.48 -10.68
CA GLU A 173 3.03 19.84 -10.94
C GLU A 173 2.88 20.58 -9.62
N VAL A 174 3.40 21.80 -9.56
CA VAL A 174 3.34 22.66 -8.38
C VAL A 174 2.60 23.94 -8.74
N GLN A 175 1.59 24.27 -7.92
CA GLN A 175 0.87 25.53 -7.99
C GLN A 175 0.95 26.19 -6.60
N ALA A 176 1.21 27.49 -6.55
CA ALA A 176 1.30 28.23 -5.30
C ALA A 176 0.32 29.41 -5.32
N GLU A 177 -0.45 29.54 -4.24
CA GLU A 177 -1.40 30.62 -4.01
C GLU A 177 -1.17 31.18 -2.60
N GLY A 178 -0.36 32.24 -2.50
CA GLY A 178 0.03 32.81 -1.21
C GLY A 178 0.81 31.82 -0.34
N ALA A 179 0.28 31.50 0.84
CA ALA A 179 0.87 30.52 1.77
C ALA A 179 0.45 29.06 1.49
N LYS A 180 -0.46 28.85 0.52
CA LYS A 180 -0.94 27.52 0.13
C LYS A 180 -0.18 27.03 -1.09
N VAL A 181 0.25 25.78 -1.06
CA VAL A 181 0.88 25.10 -2.18
C VAL A 181 0.09 23.85 -2.51
N LEU A 182 -0.32 23.70 -3.76
CA LEU A 182 -0.91 22.50 -4.31
C LEU A 182 0.16 21.73 -5.08
N VAL A 183 0.41 20.49 -4.67
CA VAL A 183 1.33 19.57 -5.34
C VAL A 183 0.51 18.45 -5.94
N LYS A 184 0.58 18.28 -7.26
CA LYS A 184 0.03 17.12 -7.93
C LYS A 184 1.18 16.21 -8.35
N LYS A 185 1.07 14.92 -8.03
CA LYS A 185 2.04 13.90 -8.46
C LYS A 185 1.38 12.78 -9.23
N GLU A 186 1.99 12.38 -10.35
CA GLU A 186 1.51 11.29 -11.20
C GLU A 186 2.59 10.24 -11.40
N LYS A 187 2.20 8.97 -11.35
CA LYS A 187 3.09 7.83 -11.61
C LYS A 187 2.45 6.91 -12.62
N ASN A 188 3.24 6.46 -13.58
CA ASN A 188 2.89 5.34 -14.45
C ASN A 188 3.56 4.09 -13.87
N HIS A 189 2.77 3.16 -13.34
CA HIS A 189 3.30 1.99 -12.63
C HIS A 189 4.16 1.09 -13.52
N ARG A 190 3.90 1.12 -14.84
CA ARG A 190 4.65 0.35 -15.83
C ARG A 190 6.11 0.80 -15.97
N LEU A 191 6.44 2.01 -15.50
CA LEU A 191 7.79 2.56 -15.52
C LEU A 191 8.52 2.37 -14.18
N CYS A 192 7.84 1.82 -13.17
CA CYS A 192 8.45 1.55 -11.88
C CYS A 192 9.42 0.37 -11.99
N GLN A 193 10.57 0.48 -11.36
CA GLN A 193 11.56 -0.58 -11.22
C GLN A 193 11.48 -1.19 -9.83
N GLU A 194 11.91 -2.45 -9.72
CA GLU A 194 11.97 -3.17 -8.45
C GLU A 194 10.63 -3.16 -7.67
N HIS A 195 9.54 -3.07 -8.43
CA HIS A 195 8.17 -3.30 -7.98
C HIS A 195 7.94 -4.81 -7.87
N TYR A 196 6.98 -5.25 -7.04
CA TYR A 196 6.54 -6.63 -7.14
C TYR A 196 6.03 -6.87 -8.54
N PRO A 197 6.52 -7.87 -9.27
CA PRO A 197 5.78 -8.35 -10.39
C PRO A 197 4.53 -9.01 -9.81
N THR A 198 3.41 -8.32 -9.88
CA THR A 198 2.11 -8.95 -9.64
C THR A 198 2.00 -10.19 -10.56
N PRO A 199 1.20 -11.24 -10.25
CA PRO A 199 1.12 -12.42 -11.13
C PRO A 199 0.84 -12.07 -12.61
N ASP A 200 0.25 -10.91 -12.85
CA ASP A 200 0.04 -10.23 -14.12
C ASP A 200 1.29 -9.59 -14.78
N GLU A 201 2.39 -9.35 -14.06
CA GLU A 201 3.62 -8.68 -14.53
C GLU A 201 4.84 -9.63 -14.61
N ILE A 202 4.75 -10.83 -14.04
CA ILE A 202 5.80 -11.85 -14.16
C ILE A 202 5.83 -12.33 -15.62
N ASN A 203 6.90 -12.00 -16.35
CA ASN A 203 7.29 -12.74 -17.56
C ASN A 203 7.69 -14.16 -17.13
N LEU A 204 6.71 -15.02 -16.88
CA LEU A 204 6.96 -16.45 -16.76
C LEU A 204 7.34 -16.93 -18.17
N PRO A 205 8.47 -17.62 -18.38
CA PRO A 205 8.91 -18.10 -19.70
C PRO A 205 7.88 -18.99 -20.43
N HIS A 206 6.79 -19.38 -19.77
CA HIS A 206 5.75 -20.29 -20.26
C HIS A 206 4.33 -19.71 -20.18
N LEU A 207 4.17 -18.48 -19.64
CA LEU A 207 3.06 -17.62 -20.04
C LEU A 207 3.54 -16.89 -21.29
N MET A 208 2.73 -16.85 -22.34
CA MET A 208 2.98 -15.92 -23.44
C MET A 208 2.63 -14.51 -22.94
N GLY A 209 3.53 -13.95 -22.12
CA GLY A 209 3.54 -12.58 -21.64
C GLY A 209 2.76 -12.31 -20.34
N PRO A 210 3.07 -11.17 -19.68
CA PRO A 210 2.25 -10.61 -18.60
C PRO A 210 0.80 -10.43 -19.07
N LEU A 211 -0.17 -10.50 -18.13
CA LEU A 211 -1.54 -10.10 -18.45
C LEU A 211 -1.48 -8.70 -19.08
N PRO A 212 -2.12 -8.44 -20.23
CA PRO A 212 -1.99 -7.15 -20.91
C PRO A 212 -2.53 -6.02 -20.02
N ILE A 213 -1.64 -5.37 -19.28
CA ILE A 213 -1.94 -4.18 -18.51
C ILE A 213 -2.15 -3.06 -19.54
N GLN A 214 -3.41 -2.69 -19.72
CA GLN A 214 -3.77 -1.60 -20.62
C GLN A 214 -3.41 -0.26 -19.99
N GLU A 215 -3.70 -0.11 -18.69
CA GLU A 215 -3.50 1.12 -17.94
C GLU A 215 -3.14 0.77 -16.50
N SER A 216 -2.10 1.41 -15.96
CA SER A 216 -1.74 1.32 -14.54
C SER A 216 -1.08 2.63 -14.13
N ARG A 217 -1.79 3.45 -13.36
CA ARG A 217 -1.32 4.77 -12.95
C ARG A 217 -1.89 5.19 -11.60
N SER A 218 -1.17 6.08 -10.92
CA SER A 218 -1.66 6.79 -9.74
C SER A 218 -1.55 8.31 -9.95
N SER A 219 -2.56 9.06 -9.51
CA SER A 219 -2.56 10.52 -9.47
C SER A 219 -2.92 10.98 -8.06
N CYS A 220 -2.04 11.72 -7.40
CA CYS A 220 -2.25 12.27 -6.08
C CYS A 220 -2.23 13.80 -6.11
N ARG A 221 -3.11 14.43 -5.33
CA ARG A 221 -3.14 15.87 -5.06
C ARG A 221 -2.90 16.08 -3.58
N GLN A 222 -1.90 16.88 -3.25
CA GLN A 222 -1.53 17.22 -1.88
C GLN A 222 -1.70 18.73 -1.71
N GLU A 223 -2.45 19.12 -0.70
CA GLU A 223 -2.55 20.52 -0.30
C GLU A 223 -1.65 20.76 0.90
N ILE A 224 -0.87 21.83 0.83
CA ILE A 224 0.08 22.23 1.86
C ILE A 224 -0.29 23.63 2.29
N ASP A 225 -0.66 23.80 3.55
CA ASP A 225 -0.96 25.10 4.15
C ASP A 225 0.12 25.43 5.17
N SER A 226 0.82 26.56 4.97
CA SER A 226 1.82 27.04 5.92
C SER A 226 2.90 25.99 6.22
N GLY A 227 3.29 25.23 5.19
CA GLY A 227 4.31 24.18 5.28
C GLY A 227 3.83 22.85 5.87
N ILE A 228 2.55 22.71 6.23
CA ILE A 228 1.96 21.46 6.74
C ILE A 228 1.03 20.88 5.68
N ILE A 229 1.14 19.58 5.41
CA ILE A 229 0.23 18.88 4.50
C ILE A 229 -1.16 18.86 5.16
N SER A 230 -2.12 19.58 4.60
CA SER A 230 -3.49 19.69 5.09
C SER A 230 -4.39 18.58 4.53
N SER A 231 -4.21 18.20 3.27
CA SER A 231 -4.97 17.12 2.65
C SER A 231 -4.15 16.38 1.59
N VAL A 232 -4.47 15.10 1.40
CA VAL A 232 -3.95 14.28 0.29
C VAL A 232 -5.09 13.48 -0.30
N VAL A 233 -5.28 13.58 -1.62
CA VAL A 233 -6.28 12.80 -2.38
C VAL A 233 -5.55 12.05 -3.48
N CYS A 234 -5.56 10.72 -3.43
CA CYS A 234 -4.96 9.86 -4.43
C CYS A 234 -6.02 9.03 -5.15
N GLU A 235 -5.87 8.91 -6.47
CA GLU A 235 -6.61 8.00 -7.33
C GLU A 235 -5.63 7.03 -7.99
N ASP A 236 -5.78 5.75 -7.71
CA ASP A 236 -5.04 4.66 -8.35
C ASP A 236 -5.98 3.90 -9.29
N LYS A 237 -5.49 3.60 -10.50
CA LYS A 237 -6.29 2.94 -11.53
C LYS A 237 -5.47 1.86 -12.22
N LYS A 238 -5.99 0.64 -12.22
CA LYS A 238 -5.42 -0.51 -12.95
C LYS A 238 -6.47 -1.18 -13.83
N VAL A 239 -6.15 -1.32 -15.11
CA VAL A 239 -6.99 -1.93 -16.14
C VAL A 239 -6.23 -3.08 -16.77
N ILE A 240 -6.68 -4.28 -16.43
CA ILE A 240 -6.18 -5.53 -16.99
C ILE A 240 -7.15 -5.98 -18.08
N ARG A 241 -6.64 -6.27 -19.29
CA ARG A 241 -7.41 -6.91 -20.36
C ARG A 241 -6.81 -8.28 -20.63
N PRO A 242 -7.40 -9.38 -20.11
CA PRO A 242 -6.90 -10.71 -20.44
C PRO A 242 -7.06 -10.98 -21.93
N SER A 243 -5.99 -11.42 -22.59
CA SER A 243 -6.10 -12.15 -23.85
C SER A 243 -6.65 -13.54 -23.53
N TYR A 244 -7.78 -13.92 -24.11
CA TYR A 244 -8.39 -15.23 -23.85
C TYR A 244 -7.42 -16.37 -24.16
N GLY A 245 -7.22 -17.26 -23.19
CA GLY A 245 -6.56 -18.56 -23.36
C GLY A 245 -5.11 -18.62 -22.87
N ILE A 246 -4.87 -19.53 -21.92
CA ILE A 246 -3.63 -20.22 -21.49
C ILE A 246 -3.39 -20.07 -19.98
N TYR A 247 -3.65 -21.15 -19.24
CA TYR A 247 -3.26 -21.30 -17.83
C TYR A 247 -2.24 -22.45 -17.72
N LYS A 248 -1.08 -22.19 -17.11
CA LYS A 248 -0.19 -23.20 -16.48
C LYS A 248 0.49 -22.56 -15.27
N TYR A 249 0.65 -23.31 -14.18
CA TYR A 249 1.09 -22.81 -12.87
C TYR A 249 2.45 -23.40 -12.43
N HIS A 250 3.26 -22.60 -11.73
CA HIS A 250 4.32 -23.05 -10.81
C HIS A 250 4.54 -22.05 -9.66
N LEU A 251 5.07 -22.52 -8.51
CA LEU A 251 5.30 -21.77 -7.26
C LEU A 251 6.80 -21.56 -7.02
N PRO A 252 7.28 -20.33 -6.71
CA PRO A 252 8.62 -20.13 -6.18
C PRO A 252 8.65 -20.05 -4.64
N HIS A 253 9.79 -20.45 -4.07
CA HIS A 253 10.11 -20.41 -2.64
C HIS A 253 11.16 -19.32 -2.38
N TRP A 254 10.99 -18.52 -1.31
CA TRP A 254 12.03 -17.64 -0.78
C TRP A 254 11.93 -17.49 0.74
N SER A 255 13.09 -17.28 1.37
CA SER A 255 13.26 -17.05 2.82
C SER A 255 13.87 -15.66 3.06
N GLY A 256 13.45 -14.99 4.15
CA GLY A 256 13.91 -13.66 4.54
C GLY A 256 14.48 -13.63 5.96
N ARG A 257 15.48 -12.76 6.17
CA ARG A 257 16.14 -12.46 7.45
C ARG A 257 15.78 -11.02 7.87
N ALA A 258 15.58 -10.77 9.16
CA ALA A 258 15.13 -9.48 9.70
C ALA A 258 16.26 -8.45 9.87
N GLY A 259 15.93 -7.19 9.56
CA GLY A 259 16.77 -5.99 9.70
C GLY A 259 16.15 -4.82 8.93
N ALA A 260 16.62 -3.59 9.20
CA ALA A 260 16.34 -2.34 8.48
C ALA A 260 15.63 -2.51 7.11
N GLN A 261 14.42 -1.97 6.99
CA GLN A 261 13.58 -2.18 5.80
C GLN A 261 13.56 -0.97 4.87
N GLU A 262 13.29 -1.27 3.61
CA GLU A 262 13.11 -0.27 2.58
C GLU A 262 11.67 0.24 2.51
N PRO A 263 11.42 1.41 1.88
CA PRO A 263 10.07 1.98 1.75
C PRO A 263 9.10 1.14 0.88
N ARG A 264 9.64 0.15 0.17
CA ARG A 264 8.93 -0.76 -0.73
C ARG A 264 7.96 -1.66 0.03
N TYR A 265 6.95 -2.17 -0.67
CA TYR A 265 6.03 -3.14 -0.10
C TYR A 265 6.79 -4.40 0.35
N ASP A 266 6.55 -4.84 1.58
CA ASP A 266 7.13 -6.06 2.14
C ASP A 266 6.26 -7.25 1.78
N TYR A 267 6.83 -8.28 1.18
CA TYR A 267 6.11 -9.49 0.78
C TYR A 267 6.22 -10.54 1.88
N GLU A 268 5.08 -11.10 2.30
CA GLU A 268 5.03 -12.35 3.05
C GLU A 268 4.73 -13.50 2.09
N THR A 269 5.53 -14.57 2.18
CA THR A 269 5.08 -15.87 1.70
C THR A 269 3.88 -16.29 2.55
N ALA A 270 2.79 -16.70 1.89
CA ALA A 270 1.59 -17.15 2.60
C ALA A 270 2.01 -18.19 3.65
N LYS A 271 1.71 -17.91 4.92
CA LYS A 271 2.02 -18.84 6.02
C LYS A 271 1.28 -20.14 5.73
N LYS A 272 2.06 -21.21 5.61
CA LYS A 272 1.51 -22.54 5.40
C LYS A 272 0.65 -22.90 6.60
N ASP A 273 -0.60 -23.28 6.37
CA ASP A 273 -1.58 -23.58 7.40
C ASP A 273 -2.00 -25.05 7.31
N PRO A 274 -1.44 -25.93 8.17
CA PRO A 274 -1.84 -27.34 8.23
C PRO A 274 -3.31 -27.54 8.59
N SER A 275 -3.98 -26.56 9.21
CA SER A 275 -5.39 -26.68 9.60
C SER A 275 -6.34 -26.71 8.41
N LEU A 276 -5.86 -26.38 7.21
CA LEU A 276 -6.63 -26.43 5.96
C LEU A 276 -6.69 -27.83 5.33
N VAL A 277 -5.94 -28.82 5.84
CA VAL A 277 -5.94 -30.19 5.32
C VAL A 277 -7.34 -30.82 5.26
N PRO A 278 -8.20 -30.72 6.29
CA PRO A 278 -9.56 -31.26 6.23
C PRO A 278 -10.41 -30.61 5.13
N GLU A 279 -10.26 -29.31 4.89
CA GLU A 279 -10.98 -28.62 3.81
C GLU A 279 -10.49 -29.08 2.43
N LEU A 280 -9.18 -29.32 2.28
CA LEU A 280 -8.62 -29.89 1.06
C LEU A 280 -9.17 -31.29 0.80
N GLU A 281 -9.17 -32.17 1.81
CA GLU A 281 -9.72 -33.52 1.68
C GLU A 281 -11.19 -33.51 1.27
N GLN A 282 -12.01 -32.66 1.89
CA GLN A 282 -13.42 -32.51 1.54
C GLN A 282 -13.60 -32.02 0.10
N THR A 283 -12.80 -31.03 -0.31
CA THR A 283 -12.84 -30.48 -1.68
C THR A 283 -12.43 -31.53 -2.71
N LEU A 284 -11.41 -32.35 -2.42
CA LEU A 284 -10.97 -33.43 -3.30
C LEU A 284 -12.00 -34.57 -3.40
N ARG A 285 -12.63 -34.96 -2.29
CA ARG A 285 -13.70 -35.98 -2.30
C ARG A 285 -14.89 -35.53 -3.16
N TYR A 286 -15.35 -34.30 -2.94
CA TYR A 286 -16.43 -33.72 -3.73
C TYR A 286 -16.06 -33.63 -5.22
N LEU A 287 -14.82 -33.23 -5.53
CA LEU A 287 -14.33 -33.22 -6.91
C LEU A 287 -14.36 -34.62 -7.55
N CYS A 288 -13.97 -35.68 -6.82
CA CYS A 288 -14.08 -37.04 -7.32
C CYS A 288 -15.52 -37.45 -7.61
N GLU A 289 -16.46 -37.14 -6.71
CA GLU A 289 -17.89 -37.44 -6.89
C GLU A 289 -18.45 -36.81 -8.18
N ILE A 290 -18.23 -35.51 -8.38
CA ILE A 290 -18.77 -34.76 -9.54
C ILE A 290 -18.02 -35.00 -10.86
N THR A 291 -17.02 -35.89 -10.87
CA THR A 291 -16.25 -36.26 -12.06
C THR A 291 -16.40 -37.74 -12.42
N THR A 292 -17.16 -38.52 -11.64
CA THR A 292 -17.26 -39.98 -11.77
C THR A 292 -17.96 -40.40 -13.06
N ASP A 293 -19.06 -39.73 -13.41
CA ASP A 293 -19.91 -40.09 -14.57
C ASP A 293 -19.79 -39.10 -15.75
N GLY A 294 -18.93 -38.09 -15.62
CA GLY A 294 -18.74 -37.01 -16.59
C GLY A 294 -18.20 -35.74 -15.93
N VAL A 295 -17.69 -34.79 -16.72
CA VAL A 295 -17.17 -33.53 -16.18
C VAL A 295 -18.29 -32.50 -16.09
N GLU A 296 -18.76 -32.26 -14.88
CA GLU A 296 -19.73 -31.19 -14.63
C GLU A 296 -19.10 -29.79 -14.77
N ALA A 297 -19.90 -28.81 -15.17
CA ALA A 297 -19.43 -27.44 -15.45
C ALA A 297 -18.71 -26.76 -14.26
N HIS A 298 -19.01 -27.18 -13.04
CA HIS A 298 -18.43 -26.62 -11.83
C HIS A 298 -17.20 -27.40 -11.31
N ALA A 299 -16.84 -28.54 -11.93
CA ALA A 299 -15.67 -29.33 -11.55
C ALA A 299 -14.36 -28.53 -11.69
N ALA A 300 -14.26 -27.68 -12.72
CA ALA A 300 -13.10 -26.81 -12.92
C ALA A 300 -12.91 -25.80 -11.77
N ALA A 301 -14.00 -25.29 -11.19
CA ALA A 301 -13.94 -24.38 -10.05
C ALA A 301 -13.47 -25.10 -8.78
N GLN A 302 -13.95 -26.34 -8.56
CA GLN A 302 -13.53 -27.16 -7.41
C GLN A 302 -12.07 -27.61 -7.51
N LEU A 303 -11.60 -27.95 -8.71
CA LEU A 303 -10.18 -28.22 -8.97
C LEU A 303 -9.32 -26.97 -8.67
N SER A 304 -9.75 -25.79 -9.13
CA SER A 304 -9.07 -24.53 -8.82
C SER A 304 -9.00 -24.27 -7.31
N LYS A 305 -10.11 -24.52 -6.58
CA LYS A 305 -10.16 -24.43 -5.12
C LYS A 305 -9.18 -25.40 -4.44
N ALA A 306 -9.14 -26.67 -4.86
CA ALA A 306 -8.20 -27.66 -4.34
C ALA A 306 -6.74 -27.27 -4.59
N VAL A 307 -6.42 -26.81 -5.81
CA VAL A 307 -5.08 -26.30 -6.15
C VAL A 307 -4.69 -25.10 -5.28
N HIS A 308 -5.63 -24.21 -4.97
CA HIS A 308 -5.40 -23.10 -4.05
C HIS A 308 -5.10 -23.60 -2.63
N LEU A 309 -5.90 -24.52 -2.09
CA LEU A 309 -5.68 -25.10 -0.76
C LEU A 309 -4.33 -25.83 -0.65
N MET A 310 -3.95 -26.61 -1.67
CA MET A 310 -2.63 -27.26 -1.72
C MET A 310 -1.46 -26.25 -1.69
N ARG A 311 -1.65 -25.02 -2.19
CA ARG A 311 -0.62 -23.97 -2.08
C ARG A 311 -0.48 -23.41 -0.67
N LEU A 312 -1.52 -23.51 0.14
CA LEU A 312 -1.57 -22.99 1.50
C LEU A 312 -1.18 -24.05 2.54
N ILE A 313 -1.15 -25.33 2.19
CA ILE A 313 -0.72 -26.43 3.08
C ILE A 313 0.78 -26.69 2.88
N PRO A 314 1.57 -26.95 3.95
CA PRO A 314 3.01 -27.16 3.84
C PRO A 314 3.39 -28.38 3.00
#